data_AF-A0A9D1E087-F1
#
_entry.id   AF-A0A9D1E087-F1
#
_cell.length_a   1.000
_cell.length_b   1.000
_cell.length_c   1.000
_cell.angle_alpha   90.00
_cell.angle_beta   90.00
_cell.angle_gamma   90.00
#
_symmetry.space_group_name_H-M   'P 1'
#
loop_
_entity.id
_entity.type
_entity.pdbx_description
1 polymer ?
#
loop_
_entity_poly.entity_id
_entity_poly.type
_entity_poly.pdbx_seq_one_letter_code
_entity_poly.pdbx_strand_id
1 'polypeptide(L)'
;MIKTTIRTISLILAAAAATLLLTSSAEQERSSFTIHLIGDSTMAPKDLSGGNPERGWGMMFPNFLDDSVKVINYAHNGRSTKSFMTLGHWAKVEANLQKGDYLFIQFGHNDSKQSDTTRYAAAWGAYQDNLRHYIKVAREKGATPVLLTPVSRRWFKADTLDETCLEDYPQAMKQVAEQENVTLLDITKVTMDWLKSLGDTASREYFMWVAPGTVPAMPEGKTDNTHTNAKGARKVAGLVCSEIAKQLPEIARHFVYYDIVVAQDGTGDYFTVQEAIDACPDYSHEEITRILIRNGVYNEMVTIPHNKFRLHIIGESADSTVISCGKYARQMWPGRDFNVGTSGSAGFYIHSSYVTLENLTILNPAGEGKEIGQAVALFTNGDHLFFKNCRIIANQDTIYTYGRWNKEGGPCRNYFLNCYIEGTTDFIFGPSIAYFENCTIHSKKNSYVTAASTPEGQKYGYVFHNCRLTAAEGVDKVYLGRPWRPYANTVFIDCELGSHIHPDGWKSWPRELWPSGEGTAFYAEYGSYGPGASPDTRVKWSTQLTRKQAAEYTFEKVMHQDTDTKAWNPEDNR
;
A
#
# COMPACT_ATOMS: atom_id res chain seq x y z
N MET A 1 58.00 21.57 -9.52
CA MET A 1 56.87 21.40 -8.58
C MET A 1 55.53 21.23 -9.29
N ILE A 2 55.03 22.20 -10.08
CA ILE A 2 53.64 22.18 -10.62
C ILE A 2 53.25 20.88 -11.37
N LYS A 3 54.13 20.30 -12.20
CA LYS A 3 53.82 19.06 -12.96
C LYS A 3 53.65 17.80 -12.10
N THR A 4 54.10 17.78 -10.84
CA THR A 4 54.00 16.60 -9.97
C THR A 4 52.62 16.50 -9.33
N THR A 5 52.10 17.62 -8.82
CA THR A 5 50.81 17.68 -8.09
C THR A 5 49.61 17.24 -8.93
N ILE A 6 49.62 17.57 -10.23
CA ILE A 6 48.53 17.24 -11.16
C ILE A 6 48.37 15.71 -11.31
N ARG A 7 49.48 14.95 -11.38
CA ARG A 7 49.42 13.48 -11.47
C ARG A 7 48.81 12.83 -10.22
N THR A 8 49.09 13.36 -9.03
CA THR A 8 48.52 12.84 -7.78
C THR A 8 47.00 13.05 -7.72
N ILE A 9 46.52 14.21 -8.17
CA ILE A 9 45.08 14.54 -8.19
C ILE A 9 44.31 13.63 -9.17
N SER A 10 44.86 13.40 -10.37
CA SER A 10 44.23 12.48 -11.35
C SER A 10 44.14 11.04 -10.84
N LEU A 11 45.13 10.55 -10.09
CA LEU A 11 45.10 9.22 -9.48
C LEU A 11 44.07 9.10 -8.35
N ILE A 12 43.91 10.14 -7.53
CA ILE A 12 42.90 10.15 -6.46
C ILE A 12 41.48 10.21 -7.04
N LEU A 13 41.26 10.99 -8.10
CA LEU A 13 39.96 11.02 -8.81
C LEU A 13 39.63 9.69 -9.51
N ALA A 14 40.62 9.04 -10.12
CA ALA A 14 40.43 7.70 -10.71
C ALA A 14 40.12 6.64 -9.64
N ALA A 15 40.79 6.69 -8.49
CA ALA A 15 40.50 5.80 -7.37
C ALA A 15 39.10 6.06 -6.79
N ALA A 16 38.72 7.32 -6.57
CA ALA A 16 37.39 7.68 -6.08
C ALA A 16 36.27 7.23 -7.05
N ALA A 17 36.46 7.39 -8.35
CA ALA A 17 35.54 6.90 -9.38
C ALA A 17 35.44 5.36 -9.39
N ALA A 18 36.55 4.65 -9.20
CA ALA A 18 36.54 3.19 -9.08
C ALA A 18 35.79 2.70 -7.83
N THR A 19 35.94 3.38 -6.68
CA THR A 19 35.18 3.06 -5.47
C THR A 19 33.69 3.39 -5.62
N LEU A 20 33.34 4.44 -6.38
CA LEU A 20 31.94 4.79 -6.70
C LEU A 20 31.29 3.86 -7.75
N LEU A 21 32.09 3.05 -8.46
CA LEU A 21 31.64 2.06 -9.45
C LEU A 21 31.70 0.62 -8.92
N LEU A 22 31.96 0.43 -7.61
CA LEU A 22 31.99 -0.86 -6.93
C LEU A 22 30.94 -1.00 -5.81
N THR A 23 30.05 -0.03 -5.65
CA THR A 23 28.85 -0.14 -4.80
C THR A 23 27.61 -0.59 -5.57
N SER A 24 27.65 -0.63 -6.92
CA SER A 24 26.56 -1.14 -7.77
C SER A 24 26.58 -2.67 -7.96
N SER A 25 27.44 -3.40 -7.24
CA SER A 25 27.42 -4.87 -7.16
C SER A 25 26.92 -5.37 -5.79
N ALA A 26 26.11 -4.54 -5.12
CA ALA A 26 25.42 -4.87 -3.87
C ALA A 26 23.88 -5.00 -4.07
N GLU A 27 23.41 -5.01 -5.33
CA GLU A 27 22.30 -5.90 -5.68
C GLU A 27 22.81 -7.34 -5.54
N GLN A 28 22.85 -7.80 -4.28
CA GLN A 28 22.93 -9.21 -3.94
C GLN A 28 21.82 -9.91 -4.73
N GLU A 29 22.16 -10.92 -5.56
CA GLU A 29 21.18 -11.67 -6.34
C GLU A 29 20.02 -12.09 -5.42
N ARG A 30 18.86 -11.42 -5.53
CA ARG A 30 17.67 -11.85 -4.82
C ARG A 30 17.31 -13.19 -5.41
N SER A 31 17.66 -14.25 -4.68
CA SER A 31 17.53 -15.63 -5.13
C SER A 31 16.05 -15.93 -5.39
N SER A 32 15.62 -15.81 -6.64
CA SER A 32 14.23 -16.01 -7.02
C SER A 32 13.94 -17.51 -7.07
N PHE A 33 13.25 -18.01 -6.05
CA PHE A 33 12.74 -19.37 -5.98
C PHE A 33 11.22 -19.37 -5.84
N THR A 34 10.59 -20.46 -6.25
CA THR A 34 9.15 -20.66 -6.12
C THR A 34 8.84 -21.55 -4.92
N ILE A 35 7.89 -21.15 -4.08
CA ILE A 35 7.27 -22.02 -3.08
C ILE A 35 5.97 -22.57 -3.67
N HIS A 36 5.97 -23.85 -4.00
CA HIS A 36 4.81 -24.60 -4.49
C HIS A 36 4.05 -25.16 -3.28
N LEU A 37 2.81 -24.73 -3.06
CA LEU A 37 1.96 -25.25 -1.98
C LEU A 37 1.06 -26.37 -2.52
N ILE A 38 1.11 -27.57 -1.93
CA ILE A 38 0.15 -28.65 -2.20
C ILE A 38 -0.56 -29.07 -0.91
N GLY A 39 -1.87 -29.26 -1.00
CA GLY A 39 -2.66 -29.60 0.17
C GLY A 39 -4.17 -29.63 -0.03
N ASP A 40 -4.87 -29.64 1.10
CA ASP A 40 -6.32 -29.75 1.19
C ASP A 40 -7.04 -28.40 1.43
N SER A 41 -8.31 -28.46 1.86
CA SER A 41 -9.18 -27.29 1.98
C SER A 41 -8.80 -26.30 3.09
N THR A 42 -7.85 -26.61 3.98
CA THR A 42 -7.31 -25.60 4.94
C THR A 42 -6.24 -24.70 4.30
N MET A 43 -5.61 -25.13 3.21
CA MET A 43 -4.60 -24.37 2.45
C MET A 43 -5.16 -23.77 1.15
N ALA A 44 -6.15 -24.42 0.53
CA ALA A 44 -6.67 -24.13 -0.81
C ALA A 44 -7.23 -22.71 -1.03
N PRO A 45 -7.11 -22.16 -2.26
CA PRO A 45 -7.90 -21.02 -2.70
C PRO A 45 -9.41 -21.26 -2.60
N LYS A 46 -10.17 -20.16 -2.48
CA LYS A 46 -11.61 -20.17 -2.23
C LYS A 46 -12.32 -19.30 -3.26
N ASP A 47 -13.49 -19.78 -3.70
CA ASP A 47 -14.41 -18.96 -4.48
C ASP A 47 -14.99 -17.84 -3.59
N LEU A 48 -15.11 -16.64 -4.14
CA LEU A 48 -15.62 -15.44 -3.48
C LEU A 48 -17.11 -15.20 -3.78
N SER A 49 -17.72 -15.97 -4.69
CA SER A 49 -19.11 -15.80 -5.09
C SER A 49 -20.05 -15.78 -3.87
N GLY A 50 -21.09 -14.96 -3.95
CA GLY A 50 -22.03 -14.74 -2.83
C GLY A 50 -21.41 -14.15 -1.56
N GLY A 51 -20.23 -13.54 -1.64
CA GLY A 51 -19.57 -12.89 -0.49
C GLY A 51 -18.92 -13.88 0.49
N ASN A 52 -18.51 -15.06 0.02
CA ASN A 52 -17.93 -16.11 0.86
C ASN A 52 -16.69 -15.63 1.65
N PRO A 53 -16.70 -15.64 3.00
CA PRO A 53 -15.57 -15.19 3.82
C PRO A 53 -14.53 -16.30 4.07
N GLU A 54 -14.75 -17.53 3.61
CA GLU A 54 -13.81 -18.65 3.81
C GLU A 54 -12.48 -18.39 3.09
N ARG A 55 -11.35 -18.71 3.73
CA ARG A 55 -10.00 -18.57 3.17
C ARG A 55 -9.12 -19.76 3.55
N GLY A 56 -8.26 -20.19 2.62
CA GLY A 56 -7.16 -21.09 2.96
C GLY A 56 -5.93 -20.30 3.40
N TRP A 57 -5.12 -20.81 4.33
CA TRP A 57 -3.94 -20.08 4.80
C TRP A 57 -2.92 -19.83 3.68
N GLY A 58 -2.86 -20.71 2.68
CA GLY A 58 -2.04 -20.54 1.47
C GLY A 58 -2.52 -19.44 0.52
N MET A 59 -3.66 -18.78 0.79
CA MET A 59 -4.05 -17.52 0.14
C MET A 59 -3.37 -16.31 0.80
N MET A 60 -3.11 -16.39 2.11
CA MET A 60 -2.58 -15.30 2.93
C MET A 60 -1.05 -15.34 3.06
N PHE A 61 -0.45 -16.51 2.90
CA PHE A 61 0.99 -16.72 2.97
C PHE A 61 1.85 -15.78 2.08
N PRO A 62 1.44 -15.43 0.82
CA PRO A 62 2.20 -14.49 -0.01
C PRO A 62 2.32 -13.06 0.56
N ASN A 63 1.50 -12.69 1.55
CA ASN A 63 1.56 -11.37 2.19
C ASN A 63 2.69 -11.22 3.22
N PHE A 64 3.37 -12.33 3.54
CA PHE A 64 4.49 -12.37 4.47
C PHE A 64 5.84 -12.42 3.75
N LEU A 65 5.89 -12.28 2.41
CA LEU A 65 7.08 -12.46 1.58
C LEU A 65 7.34 -11.26 0.67
N ASP A 66 8.61 -10.91 0.45
CA ASP A 66 9.03 -9.93 -0.56
C ASP A 66 8.90 -10.50 -2.00
N ASP A 67 8.77 -9.60 -2.98
CA ASP A 67 8.44 -9.93 -4.38
C ASP A 67 9.47 -10.83 -5.11
N SER A 68 10.62 -11.14 -4.51
CA SER A 68 11.55 -12.13 -5.04
C SER A 68 11.15 -13.58 -4.79
N VAL A 69 10.25 -13.86 -3.83
CA VAL A 69 9.77 -15.21 -3.56
C VAL A 69 8.39 -15.41 -4.20
N LYS A 70 8.35 -16.20 -5.27
CA LYS A 70 7.09 -16.53 -5.93
C LYS A 70 6.35 -17.62 -5.17
N VAL A 71 5.06 -17.44 -4.88
CA VAL A 71 4.21 -18.51 -4.32
C VAL A 71 3.25 -19.02 -5.39
N ILE A 72 3.10 -20.33 -5.52
CA ILE A 72 2.04 -20.93 -6.35
C ILE A 72 1.26 -21.94 -5.50
N ASN A 73 0.00 -21.61 -5.21
CA ASN A 73 -0.88 -22.45 -4.41
C ASN A 73 -1.72 -23.38 -5.29
N TYR A 74 -1.39 -24.68 -5.28
CA TYR A 74 -2.12 -25.73 -6.00
C TYR A 74 -3.11 -26.49 -5.11
N ALA A 75 -3.16 -26.19 -3.80
CA ALA A 75 -4.05 -26.89 -2.88
C ALA A 75 -5.51 -26.73 -3.28
N HIS A 76 -6.31 -27.77 -3.09
CA HIS A 76 -7.66 -27.82 -3.66
C HIS A 76 -8.68 -28.41 -2.70
N ASN A 77 -9.87 -27.82 -2.70
CA ASN A 77 -10.95 -28.20 -1.81
C ASN A 77 -11.33 -29.69 -1.93
N GLY A 78 -11.44 -30.34 -0.77
CA GLY A 78 -11.75 -31.77 -0.66
C GLY A 78 -10.75 -32.69 -1.38
N ARG A 79 -9.45 -32.36 -1.42
CA ARG A 79 -8.38 -33.29 -1.80
C ARG A 79 -7.72 -33.92 -0.57
N SER A 80 -7.18 -35.12 -0.77
CA SER A 80 -6.34 -35.92 0.11
C SER A 80 -5.03 -36.24 -0.63
N THR A 81 -4.01 -36.77 0.06
CA THR A 81 -2.75 -37.20 -0.60
C THR A 81 -3.01 -38.08 -1.84
N LYS A 82 -3.95 -39.03 -1.73
CA LYS A 82 -4.38 -39.93 -2.80
C LYS A 82 -5.13 -39.20 -3.92
N SER A 83 -6.18 -38.45 -3.58
CA SER A 83 -7.07 -37.82 -4.55
C SER A 83 -6.50 -36.56 -5.22
N PHE A 84 -5.39 -36.02 -4.71
CA PHE A 84 -4.61 -34.98 -5.38
C PHE A 84 -3.82 -35.54 -6.57
N MET A 85 -3.24 -36.75 -6.43
CA MET A 85 -2.65 -37.50 -7.55
C MET A 85 -3.70 -37.99 -8.55
N THR A 86 -4.68 -38.80 -8.11
CA THR A 86 -5.57 -39.52 -9.04
C THR A 86 -6.51 -38.62 -9.83
N LEU A 87 -6.71 -37.37 -9.41
CA LEU A 87 -7.54 -36.37 -10.10
C LEU A 87 -6.71 -35.29 -10.81
N GLY A 88 -5.42 -35.56 -11.08
CA GLY A 88 -4.59 -34.79 -12.01
C GLY A 88 -4.05 -33.45 -11.49
N HIS A 89 -4.22 -33.13 -10.20
CA HIS A 89 -3.67 -31.90 -9.62
C HIS A 89 -2.14 -32.00 -9.51
N TRP A 90 -1.62 -33.16 -9.08
CA TRP A 90 -0.19 -33.42 -8.98
C TRP A 90 0.59 -33.19 -10.28
N ALA A 91 0.06 -33.65 -11.42
CA ALA A 91 0.75 -33.55 -12.71
C ALA A 91 1.08 -32.09 -13.12
N LYS A 92 0.28 -31.11 -12.66
CA LYS A 92 0.57 -29.68 -12.86
C LYS A 92 1.74 -29.20 -12.00
N VAL A 93 1.87 -29.72 -10.77
CA VAL A 93 2.96 -29.38 -9.85
C VAL A 93 4.28 -29.95 -10.37
N GLU A 94 4.28 -31.24 -10.72
CA GLU A 94 5.45 -31.93 -11.25
C GLU A 94 5.99 -31.31 -12.55
N ALA A 95 5.11 -30.76 -13.40
CA ALA A 95 5.49 -30.07 -14.62
C ALA A 95 6.09 -28.66 -14.39
N ASN A 96 5.86 -28.05 -13.22
CA ASN A 96 6.30 -26.68 -12.90
C ASN A 96 7.44 -26.62 -11.87
N LEU A 97 7.72 -27.68 -11.11
CA LEU A 97 8.84 -27.74 -10.16
C LEU A 97 10.20 -27.65 -10.86
N GLN A 98 11.05 -26.74 -10.41
CA GLN A 98 12.41 -26.51 -10.90
C GLN A 98 13.45 -26.71 -9.79
N LYS A 99 14.72 -26.72 -10.18
CA LYS A 99 15.84 -26.86 -9.24
C LYS A 99 15.96 -25.60 -8.37
N GLY A 100 15.90 -25.76 -7.05
CA GLY A 100 15.96 -24.66 -6.08
C GLY A 100 14.59 -24.16 -5.60
N ASP A 101 13.49 -24.62 -6.18
CA ASP A 101 12.14 -24.38 -5.65
C ASP A 101 11.91 -25.16 -4.34
N TYR A 102 10.87 -24.79 -3.60
CA TYR A 102 10.39 -25.52 -2.43
C TYR A 102 9.02 -26.14 -2.71
N LEU A 103 8.79 -27.37 -2.25
CA LEU A 103 7.49 -28.04 -2.29
C LEU A 103 6.94 -28.20 -0.85
N PHE A 104 5.96 -27.38 -0.49
CA PHE A 104 5.31 -27.42 0.83
C PHE A 104 4.07 -28.34 0.77
N ILE A 105 4.02 -29.35 1.64
CA ILE A 105 3.08 -30.47 1.56
C ILE A 105 2.23 -30.54 2.84
N GLN A 106 0.91 -30.32 2.75
CA GLN A 106 -0.02 -30.39 3.89
C GLN A 106 -1.32 -31.15 3.59
N PHE A 107 -1.49 -32.34 4.15
CA PHE A 107 -2.69 -33.18 3.98
C PHE A 107 -3.10 -33.85 5.31
N GLY A 108 -4.21 -34.60 5.29
CA GLY A 108 -4.73 -35.35 6.45
C GLY A 108 -6.25 -35.21 6.63
N HIS A 109 -6.84 -34.03 6.42
CA HIS A 109 -8.25 -33.77 6.74
C HIS A 109 -9.25 -34.58 5.89
N ASN A 110 -8.83 -34.97 4.68
CA ASN A 110 -9.63 -35.77 3.76
C ASN A 110 -9.12 -37.22 3.66
N ASP A 111 -7.86 -37.46 4.00
CA ASP A 111 -7.23 -38.77 4.05
C ASP A 111 -7.89 -39.68 5.09
N SER A 112 -8.37 -39.12 6.22
CA SER A 112 -9.05 -39.87 7.29
C SER A 112 -10.50 -40.30 6.98
N LYS A 113 -11.07 -39.89 5.83
CA LYS A 113 -12.47 -40.15 5.46
C LYS A 113 -12.70 -41.59 4.97
N GLN A 114 -12.65 -42.56 5.88
CA GLN A 114 -12.81 -44.01 5.61
C GLN A 114 -14.01 -44.37 4.74
N SER A 115 -15.13 -43.66 4.87
CA SER A 115 -16.35 -43.86 4.07
C SER A 115 -16.26 -43.38 2.61
N ASP A 116 -15.25 -42.56 2.28
CA ASP A 116 -14.98 -42.08 0.93
C ASP A 116 -13.70 -42.74 0.40
N THR A 117 -13.85 -43.90 -0.23
CA THR A 117 -12.73 -44.70 -0.76
C THR A 117 -11.94 -43.99 -1.87
N THR A 118 -12.48 -42.91 -2.47
CA THR A 118 -11.75 -42.09 -3.45
C THR A 118 -10.71 -41.20 -2.77
N ARG A 119 -11.02 -40.74 -1.54
CA ARG A 119 -10.14 -39.88 -0.73
C ARG A 119 -9.29 -40.67 0.26
N TYR A 120 -9.85 -41.73 0.86
CA TYR A 120 -9.24 -42.46 1.98
C TYR A 120 -7.86 -43.02 1.65
N ALA A 121 -6.91 -42.74 2.53
CA ALA A 121 -5.58 -43.32 2.59
C ALA A 121 -5.22 -43.52 4.05
N ALA A 122 -5.02 -44.77 4.49
CA ALA A 122 -4.73 -45.08 5.88
C ALA A 122 -3.46 -44.36 6.37
N ALA A 123 -3.51 -43.77 7.57
CA ALA A 123 -2.42 -42.99 8.16
C ALA A 123 -1.09 -43.73 8.13
N TRP A 124 -1.05 -44.98 8.59
CA TRP A 124 0.10 -45.87 8.47
C TRP A 124 0.01 -46.66 7.16
N GLY A 125 1.06 -46.61 6.34
CA GLY A 125 1.04 -47.14 4.97
C GLY A 125 0.61 -46.08 3.95
N ALA A 126 -0.55 -46.26 3.31
CA ALA A 126 -0.91 -45.54 2.07
C ALA A 126 -0.77 -44.00 2.12
N TYR A 127 -1.10 -43.35 3.24
CA TYR A 127 -0.87 -41.91 3.42
C TYR A 127 0.63 -41.56 3.39
N GLN A 128 1.45 -42.31 4.12
CA GLN A 128 2.90 -42.16 4.13
C GLN A 128 3.52 -42.44 2.76
N ASP A 129 3.05 -43.48 2.06
CA ASP A 129 3.57 -43.84 0.73
C ASP A 129 3.29 -42.73 -0.31
N ASN A 130 2.13 -42.08 -0.23
CA ASN A 130 1.82 -40.90 -1.03
C ASN A 130 2.74 -39.71 -0.69
N LEU A 131 3.04 -39.48 0.61
CA LEU A 131 3.98 -38.43 1.02
C LEU A 131 5.41 -38.71 0.51
N ARG A 132 5.89 -39.96 0.63
CA ARG A 132 7.19 -40.40 0.10
C ARG A 132 7.28 -40.20 -1.42
N HIS A 133 6.19 -40.43 -2.16
CA HIS A 133 6.13 -40.15 -3.60
C HIS A 133 6.37 -38.65 -3.90
N TYR A 134 5.65 -37.74 -3.23
CA TYR A 134 5.85 -36.30 -3.42
C TYR A 134 7.27 -35.84 -3.05
N ILE A 135 7.81 -36.34 -1.94
CA ILE A 135 9.18 -36.07 -1.48
C ILE A 135 10.21 -36.54 -2.51
N LYS A 136 10.06 -37.76 -3.02
CA LYS A 136 10.94 -38.34 -4.04
C LYS A 136 10.94 -37.48 -5.31
N VAL A 137 9.77 -37.17 -5.86
CA VAL A 137 9.70 -36.45 -7.15
C VAL A 137 10.20 -35.01 -7.00
N ALA A 138 9.96 -34.34 -5.86
CA ALA A 138 10.57 -33.03 -5.58
C ALA A 138 12.10 -33.10 -5.64
N ARG A 139 12.70 -34.09 -4.98
CA ARG A 139 14.16 -34.34 -5.00
C ARG A 139 14.67 -34.67 -6.40
N GLU A 140 13.93 -35.45 -7.20
CA GLU A 140 14.27 -35.76 -8.60
C GLU A 140 14.21 -34.52 -9.51
N LYS A 141 13.41 -33.51 -9.18
CA LYS A 141 13.38 -32.19 -9.86
C LYS A 141 14.44 -31.21 -9.33
N GLY A 142 15.12 -31.55 -8.23
CA GLY A 142 16.06 -30.67 -7.54
C GLY A 142 15.40 -29.60 -6.66
N ALA A 143 14.13 -29.79 -6.29
CA ALA A 143 13.40 -28.95 -5.36
C ALA A 143 13.48 -29.49 -3.92
N THR A 144 13.33 -28.60 -2.93
CA THR A 144 13.37 -28.93 -1.50
C THR A 144 11.96 -29.26 -0.99
N PRO A 145 11.62 -30.52 -0.68
CA PRO A 145 10.35 -30.84 -0.02
C PRO A 145 10.34 -30.36 1.44
N VAL A 146 9.19 -29.88 1.90
CA VAL A 146 8.91 -29.52 3.30
C VAL A 146 7.55 -30.09 3.67
N LEU A 147 7.49 -30.82 4.78
CA LEU A 147 6.25 -31.39 5.31
C LEU A 147 5.62 -30.43 6.33
N LEU A 148 4.30 -30.26 6.29
CA LEU A 148 3.54 -29.42 7.22
C LEU A 148 2.40 -30.25 7.79
N THR A 149 2.40 -30.50 9.11
CA THR A 149 1.34 -31.30 9.75
C THR A 149 -0.03 -30.61 9.61
N PRO A 150 -1.15 -31.35 9.48
CA PRO A 150 -2.45 -30.74 9.19
C PRO A 150 -2.91 -29.74 10.27
N VAL A 151 -3.60 -28.68 9.84
CA VAL A 151 -4.10 -27.60 10.71
C VAL A 151 -5.09 -28.15 11.74
N SER A 152 -4.93 -27.82 13.02
CA SER A 152 -5.84 -28.29 14.07
C SER A 152 -7.27 -27.83 13.83
N ARG A 153 -8.23 -28.73 14.10
CA ARG A 153 -9.66 -28.37 14.14
C ARG A 153 -9.96 -27.66 15.46
N ARG A 154 -10.93 -26.74 15.45
CA ARG A 154 -11.48 -26.05 16.63
C ARG A 154 -12.49 -26.94 17.37
N TRP A 155 -12.05 -28.12 17.81
CA TRP A 155 -12.92 -29.19 18.33
C TRP A 155 -12.90 -29.24 19.87
N PHE A 156 -13.51 -28.23 20.52
CA PHE A 156 -13.61 -28.21 21.98
C PHE A 156 -14.73 -29.14 22.49
N LYS A 157 -14.49 -29.72 23.67
CA LYS A 157 -15.44 -30.51 24.47
C LYS A 157 -15.37 -29.98 25.90
N ALA A 158 -16.44 -29.33 26.38
CA ALA A 158 -16.48 -28.64 27.69
C ALA A 158 -15.23 -27.75 27.91
N ASP A 159 -15.03 -26.79 27.00
CA ASP A 159 -13.90 -25.85 26.95
C ASP A 159 -12.48 -26.44 26.87
N THR A 160 -12.33 -27.77 26.86
CA THR A 160 -11.07 -28.48 26.60
C THR A 160 -10.94 -28.79 25.11
N LEU A 161 -9.81 -28.44 24.47
CA LEU A 161 -9.57 -28.76 23.07
C LEU A 161 -9.28 -30.25 22.88
N ASP A 162 -9.98 -30.91 21.95
CA ASP A 162 -9.71 -32.32 21.62
C ASP A 162 -8.49 -32.46 20.69
N GLU A 163 -7.37 -32.88 21.26
CA GLU A 163 -6.11 -33.07 20.55
C GLU A 163 -6.12 -34.30 19.61
N THR A 164 -7.12 -35.18 19.71
CA THR A 164 -7.29 -36.34 18.80
C THR A 164 -7.98 -35.98 17.47
N CYS A 165 -8.27 -34.69 17.23
CA CYS A 165 -9.06 -34.20 16.10
C CYS A 165 -8.56 -34.54 14.68
N LEU A 166 -7.34 -35.06 14.56
CA LEU A 166 -6.67 -35.42 13.32
C LEU A 166 -6.16 -36.87 13.31
N GLU A 167 -6.61 -37.71 14.25
CA GLU A 167 -6.20 -39.12 14.38
C GLU A 167 -4.66 -39.27 14.34
N ASP A 168 -4.14 -40.33 13.73
CA ASP A 168 -2.70 -40.59 13.64
C ASP A 168 -1.96 -39.75 12.57
N TYR A 169 -2.67 -39.00 11.71
CA TYR A 169 -2.08 -38.38 10.51
C TYR A 169 -0.90 -37.41 10.79
N PRO A 170 -0.91 -36.60 11.88
CA PRO A 170 0.27 -35.80 12.25
C PRO A 170 1.48 -36.66 12.63
N GLN A 171 1.28 -37.80 13.30
CA GLN A 171 2.35 -38.70 13.72
C GLN A 171 2.89 -39.54 12.56
N ALA A 172 2.00 -40.00 11.68
CA ALA A 172 2.38 -40.68 10.44
C ALA A 172 3.22 -39.78 9.53
N MET A 173 2.89 -38.48 9.44
CA MET A 173 3.72 -37.50 8.73
C MET A 173 5.07 -37.24 9.43
N LYS A 174 5.08 -37.09 10.75
CA LYS A 174 6.32 -36.94 11.56
C LYS A 174 7.30 -38.09 11.31
N GLN A 175 6.80 -39.33 11.31
CA GLN A 175 7.61 -40.51 11.00
C GLN A 175 8.16 -40.50 9.56
N VAL A 176 7.41 -40.00 8.56
CA VAL A 176 7.94 -39.85 7.19
C VAL A 176 9.03 -38.78 7.13
N ALA A 177 8.86 -37.65 7.84
CA ALA A 177 9.87 -36.61 7.90
C ALA A 177 11.21 -37.11 8.48
N GLU A 178 11.14 -37.90 9.56
CA GLU A 178 12.29 -38.56 10.18
C GLU A 178 12.93 -39.59 9.24
N GLN A 179 12.14 -40.51 8.67
CA GLN A 179 12.63 -41.59 7.80
C GLN A 179 13.24 -41.07 6.48
N GLU A 180 12.63 -40.05 5.89
CA GLU A 180 13.10 -39.46 4.62
C GLU A 180 14.15 -38.35 4.83
N ASN A 181 14.42 -37.94 6.07
CA ASN A 181 15.21 -36.75 6.42
C ASN A 181 14.73 -35.49 5.68
N VAL A 182 13.53 -35.02 6.02
CA VAL A 182 12.82 -33.88 5.42
C VAL A 182 12.37 -32.90 6.51
N THR A 183 12.54 -31.60 6.27
CA THR A 183 12.10 -30.55 7.21
C THR A 183 10.60 -30.62 7.49
N LEU A 184 10.22 -30.54 8.77
CA LEU A 184 8.83 -30.65 9.23
C LEU A 184 8.42 -29.43 10.05
N LEU A 185 7.44 -28.68 9.55
CA LEU A 185 6.77 -27.64 10.33
C LEU A 185 5.56 -28.26 11.06
N ASP A 186 5.57 -28.27 12.40
CA ASP A 186 4.52 -28.91 13.20
C ASP A 186 3.29 -28.00 13.40
N ILE A 187 2.64 -27.65 12.29
CA ILE A 187 1.50 -26.73 12.25
C ILE A 187 0.32 -27.23 13.09
N THR A 188 0.12 -28.55 13.21
CA THR A 188 -0.84 -29.15 14.16
C THR A 188 -0.59 -28.63 15.58
N LYS A 189 0.65 -28.70 16.08
CA LYS A 189 0.98 -28.27 17.45
C LYS A 189 0.76 -26.77 17.63
N VAL A 190 1.32 -25.91 16.78
CA VAL A 190 1.21 -24.47 16.99
C VAL A 190 -0.22 -23.94 16.80
N THR A 191 -1.05 -24.60 15.99
CA THR A 191 -2.48 -24.28 15.89
C THR A 191 -3.28 -24.81 17.07
N MET A 192 -2.94 -25.97 17.64
CA MET A 192 -3.52 -26.43 18.93
C MET A 192 -3.16 -25.49 20.08
N ASP A 193 -1.89 -25.10 20.23
CA ASP A 193 -1.44 -24.22 21.31
C ASP A 193 -2.09 -22.83 21.21
N TRP A 194 -2.21 -22.29 19.98
CA TRP A 194 -2.96 -21.07 19.73
C TRP A 194 -4.45 -21.22 20.08
N LEU A 195 -5.13 -22.29 19.66
CA LEU A 195 -6.53 -22.54 20.03
C LEU A 195 -6.72 -22.64 21.54
N LYS A 196 -5.85 -23.38 22.25
CA LYS A 196 -5.85 -23.48 23.72
C LYS A 196 -5.69 -22.12 24.40
N SER A 197 -4.89 -21.22 23.84
CA SER A 197 -4.69 -19.84 24.37
C SER A 197 -5.92 -18.94 24.25
N LEU A 198 -6.84 -19.22 23.31
CA LEU A 198 -8.10 -18.50 23.14
C LEU A 198 -9.30 -19.16 23.84
N GLY A 199 -9.28 -20.48 24.01
CA GLY A 199 -10.44 -21.27 24.44
C GLY A 199 -11.57 -21.32 23.40
N ASP A 200 -12.69 -21.93 23.74
CA ASP A 200 -13.79 -22.16 22.79
C ASP A 200 -14.39 -20.83 22.29
N THR A 201 -14.90 -19.98 23.19
CA THR A 201 -15.68 -18.80 22.76
C THR A 201 -14.87 -17.82 21.91
N ALA A 202 -13.66 -17.42 22.33
CA ALA A 202 -12.87 -16.43 21.60
C ALA A 202 -12.27 -16.97 20.29
N SER A 203 -12.06 -18.28 20.15
CA SER A 203 -11.56 -18.86 18.89
C SER A 203 -12.60 -18.85 17.76
N ARG A 204 -13.90 -18.61 18.03
CA ARG A 204 -14.97 -18.62 17.01
C ARG A 204 -14.76 -17.61 15.89
N GLU A 205 -14.23 -16.41 16.21
CA GLU A 205 -14.07 -15.31 15.23
C GLU A 205 -13.07 -15.59 14.10
N TYR A 206 -12.26 -16.66 14.20
CA TYR A 206 -11.28 -17.05 13.18
C TYR A 206 -11.82 -18.14 12.24
N PHE A 207 -12.96 -18.75 12.59
CA PHE A 207 -13.52 -19.90 11.91
C PHE A 207 -14.80 -19.54 11.15
N MET A 208 -15.27 -20.47 10.32
CA MET A 208 -16.48 -20.31 9.51
C MET A 208 -17.76 -20.49 10.34
N TRP A 209 -17.98 -19.52 11.22
CA TRP A 209 -19.17 -19.34 12.05
C TRP A 209 -19.97 -18.14 11.50
N VAL A 210 -20.92 -18.41 10.61
CA VAL A 210 -21.72 -17.45 9.86
C VAL A 210 -23.18 -17.59 10.28
N ALA A 211 -23.83 -16.48 10.68
CA ALA A 211 -25.24 -16.49 11.06
C ALA A 211 -26.17 -16.59 9.82
N PRO A 212 -27.37 -17.17 9.95
CA PRO A 212 -28.34 -17.19 8.85
C PRO A 212 -28.67 -15.79 8.32
N GLY A 213 -28.83 -15.68 7.00
CA GLY A 213 -29.16 -14.45 6.29
C GLY A 213 -28.04 -13.42 6.14
N THR A 214 -26.84 -13.61 6.72
CA THR A 214 -25.77 -12.59 6.67
C THR A 214 -24.85 -12.69 5.46
N VAL A 215 -24.71 -13.87 4.84
CA VAL A 215 -23.83 -14.11 3.68
C VAL A 215 -24.63 -14.82 2.58
N PRO A 216 -24.79 -14.23 1.37
CA PRO A 216 -25.55 -14.86 0.28
C PRO A 216 -25.06 -16.25 -0.16
N ALA A 217 -23.77 -16.56 -0.02
CA ALA A 217 -23.21 -17.90 -0.26
C ALA A 217 -23.63 -18.95 0.80
N MET A 218 -24.15 -18.50 1.95
CA MET A 218 -24.47 -19.33 3.13
C MET A 218 -25.79 -18.84 3.76
N PRO A 219 -26.93 -18.91 3.06
CA PRO A 219 -28.19 -18.30 3.50
C PRO A 219 -28.71 -18.89 4.81
N GLU A 220 -28.53 -20.20 5.02
CA GLU A 220 -28.87 -20.91 6.27
C GLU A 220 -27.79 -20.75 7.37
N GLY A 221 -26.78 -19.91 7.13
CA GLY A 221 -25.58 -19.80 7.95
C GLY A 221 -24.61 -20.97 7.76
N LYS A 222 -23.57 -21.02 8.60
CA LYS A 222 -22.57 -22.10 8.64
C LYS A 222 -21.92 -22.16 10.02
N THR A 223 -21.74 -23.36 10.57
CA THR A 223 -20.96 -23.58 11.81
C THR A 223 -19.91 -24.65 11.54
N ASP A 224 -18.72 -24.21 11.14
CA ASP A 224 -17.63 -25.07 10.70
C ASP A 224 -16.36 -24.79 11.51
N ASN A 225 -15.84 -25.85 12.13
CA ASN A 225 -14.69 -25.83 13.04
C ASN A 225 -13.40 -26.35 12.37
N THR A 226 -13.37 -26.49 11.04
CA THR A 226 -12.20 -26.90 10.26
C THR A 226 -11.72 -25.79 9.33
N HIS A 227 -12.64 -25.07 8.69
CA HIS A 227 -12.30 -24.00 7.76
C HIS A 227 -12.29 -22.63 8.44
N THR A 228 -11.31 -21.81 8.07
CA THR A 228 -11.09 -20.47 8.60
C THR A 228 -11.68 -19.39 7.68
N ASN A 229 -11.98 -18.23 8.26
CA ASN A 229 -12.22 -17.01 7.51
C ASN A 229 -10.89 -16.29 7.24
N ALA A 230 -10.92 -15.08 6.66
CA ALA A 230 -9.70 -14.29 6.41
C ALA A 230 -8.81 -14.10 7.65
N LYS A 231 -9.38 -13.70 8.79
CA LYS A 231 -8.66 -13.51 10.06
C LYS A 231 -7.96 -14.79 10.52
N GLY A 232 -8.65 -15.93 10.43
CA GLY A 232 -8.08 -17.24 10.76
C GLY A 232 -7.01 -17.70 9.77
N ALA A 233 -7.21 -17.49 8.47
CA ALA A 233 -6.24 -17.81 7.44
C ALA A 233 -4.94 -16.98 7.59
N ARG A 234 -5.04 -15.68 7.88
CA ARG A 234 -3.87 -14.83 8.20
C ARG A 234 -3.14 -15.34 9.43
N LYS A 235 -3.88 -15.68 10.50
CA LYS A 235 -3.28 -16.19 11.74
C LYS A 235 -2.56 -17.53 11.56
N VAL A 236 -3.14 -18.46 10.80
CA VAL A 236 -2.47 -19.74 10.46
C VAL A 236 -1.25 -19.51 9.56
N ALA A 237 -1.33 -18.62 8.56
CA ALA A 237 -0.18 -18.27 7.73
C ALA A 237 0.97 -17.66 8.55
N GLY A 238 0.67 -16.78 9.51
CA GLY A 238 1.66 -16.24 10.44
C GLY A 238 2.28 -17.30 11.37
N LEU A 239 1.51 -18.31 11.79
CA LEU A 239 2.05 -19.47 12.53
C LEU A 239 2.96 -20.35 11.64
N VAL A 240 2.63 -20.54 10.36
CA VAL A 240 3.51 -21.19 9.38
C VAL A 240 4.82 -20.40 9.23
N CYS A 241 4.74 -19.07 9.07
CA CYS A 241 5.94 -18.21 9.02
C CYS A 241 6.77 -18.31 10.29
N SER A 242 6.14 -18.43 11.46
CA SER A 242 6.82 -18.61 12.76
C SER A 242 7.59 -19.94 12.86
N GLU A 243 7.18 -20.99 12.13
CA GLU A 243 7.93 -22.25 12.04
C GLU A 243 9.01 -22.22 10.95
N ILE A 244 8.74 -21.59 9.81
CA ILE A 244 9.77 -21.32 8.77
C ILE A 244 10.94 -20.55 9.40
N ALA A 245 10.69 -19.51 10.19
CA ALA A 245 11.72 -18.72 10.87
C ALA A 245 12.66 -19.52 11.80
N LYS A 246 12.22 -20.71 12.27
CA LYS A 246 13.01 -21.59 13.14
C LYS A 246 13.83 -22.63 12.36
N GLN A 247 13.41 -22.99 11.14
CA GLN A 247 13.91 -24.17 10.42
C GLN A 247 14.42 -23.89 9.01
N LEU A 248 14.01 -22.78 8.40
CA LEU A 248 14.29 -22.39 7.00
C LEU A 248 14.63 -20.87 6.95
N PRO A 249 15.72 -20.43 7.61
CA PRO A 249 16.10 -19.02 7.68
C PRO A 249 16.38 -18.39 6.31
N GLU A 250 16.73 -19.20 5.31
CA GLU A 250 16.93 -18.79 3.93
C GLU A 250 15.63 -18.43 3.19
N ILE A 251 14.46 -18.84 3.72
CA ILE A 251 13.16 -18.28 3.35
C ILE A 251 12.84 -17.08 4.25
N ALA A 252 13.05 -17.19 5.56
CA ALA A 252 12.62 -16.17 6.52
C ALA A 252 13.31 -14.79 6.36
N ARG A 253 14.50 -14.73 5.75
CA ARG A 253 15.16 -13.46 5.34
C ARG A 253 14.36 -12.65 4.30
N HIS A 254 13.40 -13.27 3.62
CA HIS A 254 12.50 -12.64 2.67
C HIS A 254 11.19 -12.17 3.32
N PHE A 255 11.06 -12.25 4.65
CA PHE A 255 9.83 -11.89 5.31
C PHE A 255 9.60 -10.38 5.38
N VAL A 256 8.42 -9.97 4.94
CA VAL A 256 7.86 -8.63 5.12
C VAL A 256 6.68 -8.69 6.09
N TYR A 257 6.39 -7.57 6.76
CA TYR A 257 5.31 -7.50 7.73
C TYR A 257 4.44 -6.26 7.49
N TYR A 258 3.14 -6.51 7.38
CA TYR A 258 2.08 -5.51 7.34
C TYR A 258 1.03 -5.92 8.37
N ASP A 259 0.44 -4.95 9.06
CA ASP A 259 -0.63 -5.22 10.02
C ASP A 259 -1.91 -5.64 9.28
N ILE A 260 -2.20 -4.94 8.18
CA ILE A 260 -3.38 -5.15 7.33
C ILE A 260 -2.97 -5.23 5.85
N VAL A 261 -3.65 -6.08 5.09
CA VAL A 261 -3.56 -6.15 3.61
C VAL A 261 -4.95 -6.05 2.99
N VAL A 262 -5.08 -5.26 1.93
CA VAL A 262 -6.31 -5.08 1.15
C VAL A 262 -6.13 -5.70 -0.23
N ALA A 263 -6.98 -6.63 -0.64
CA ALA A 263 -6.91 -7.24 -1.98
C ALA A 263 -8.31 -7.65 -2.49
N GLN A 264 -8.65 -7.20 -3.70
CA GLN A 264 -9.95 -7.47 -4.33
C GLN A 264 -10.14 -8.96 -4.73
N ASP A 265 -9.04 -9.70 -4.89
CA ASP A 265 -9.03 -11.15 -5.17
C ASP A 265 -9.17 -12.03 -3.91
N GLY A 266 -9.32 -11.41 -2.73
CA GLY A 266 -9.47 -12.10 -1.46
C GLY A 266 -8.19 -12.73 -0.89
N THR A 267 -7.01 -12.43 -1.44
CA THR A 267 -5.72 -12.77 -0.82
C THR A 267 -5.34 -11.85 0.33
N GLY A 268 -6.07 -10.75 0.54
CA GLY A 268 -5.95 -9.83 1.67
C GLY A 268 -6.98 -10.07 2.77
N ASP A 269 -6.87 -9.30 3.85
CA ASP A 269 -7.76 -9.35 5.01
C ASP A 269 -9.09 -8.63 4.76
N TYR A 270 -9.04 -7.56 3.94
CA TYR A 270 -10.19 -6.75 3.52
C TYR A 270 -10.25 -6.62 1.99
N PHE A 271 -11.43 -6.31 1.47
CA PHE A 271 -11.66 -6.08 0.04
C PHE A 271 -11.52 -4.60 -0.36
N THR A 272 -11.88 -3.69 0.55
CA THR A 272 -11.87 -2.24 0.34
C THR A 272 -10.87 -1.52 1.25
N VAL A 273 -10.45 -0.34 0.85
CA VAL A 273 -9.52 0.51 1.60
C VAL A 273 -10.21 1.11 2.83
N GLN A 274 -11.49 1.46 2.73
CA GLN A 274 -12.26 1.97 3.87
C GLN A 274 -12.43 0.94 4.98
N GLU A 275 -12.74 -0.33 4.68
CA GLU A 275 -12.84 -1.39 5.70
C GLU A 275 -11.54 -1.53 6.51
N ALA A 276 -10.39 -1.45 5.85
CA ALA A 276 -9.08 -1.52 6.50
C ALA A 276 -8.80 -0.30 7.39
N ILE A 277 -9.16 0.91 6.94
CA ILE A 277 -9.03 2.13 7.75
C ILE A 277 -9.97 2.10 8.96
N ASP A 278 -11.21 1.65 8.79
CA ASP A 278 -12.19 1.53 9.86
C ASP A 278 -11.73 0.54 10.93
N ALA A 279 -11.07 -0.56 10.52
CA ALA A 279 -10.51 -1.59 11.39
C ALA A 279 -9.21 -1.19 12.13
N CYS A 280 -8.53 -0.10 11.73
CA CYS A 280 -7.34 0.40 12.44
C CYS A 280 -7.67 0.84 13.88
N PRO A 281 -6.71 0.82 14.82
CA PRO A 281 -6.93 1.35 16.16
C PRO A 281 -7.27 2.85 16.15
N ASP A 282 -8.23 3.23 17.00
CA ASP A 282 -8.53 4.62 17.32
C ASP A 282 -7.48 5.17 18.32
N TYR A 283 -7.06 6.42 18.13
CA TYR A 283 -6.12 7.15 19.00
C TYR A 283 -4.74 6.49 19.19
N SER A 284 -4.23 5.79 18.16
CA SER A 284 -2.86 5.26 18.18
C SER A 284 -1.81 6.37 18.07
N HIS A 285 -1.34 6.86 19.22
CA HIS A 285 -0.34 7.93 19.30
C HIS A 285 1.11 7.42 19.32
N GLU A 286 1.33 6.10 19.43
CA GLU A 286 2.66 5.48 19.54
C GLU A 286 2.93 4.46 18.42
N GLU A 287 2.00 3.53 18.15
CA GLU A 287 2.18 2.48 17.15
C GLU A 287 1.73 2.92 15.75
N ILE A 288 2.49 2.52 14.72
CA ILE A 288 2.18 2.75 13.30
C ILE A 288 1.44 1.53 12.75
N THR A 289 0.24 1.70 12.22
CA THR A 289 -0.46 0.64 11.47
C THR A 289 -0.07 0.68 10.00
N ARG A 290 0.56 -0.40 9.52
CA ARG A 290 0.99 -0.55 8.12
C ARG A 290 -0.06 -1.31 7.31
N ILE A 291 -0.58 -0.65 6.28
CA ILE A 291 -1.63 -1.16 5.40
C ILE A 291 -1.07 -1.32 3.99
N LEU A 292 -0.90 -2.56 3.51
CA LEU A 292 -0.62 -2.83 2.10
C LEU A 292 -1.93 -2.85 1.31
N ILE A 293 -1.98 -2.17 0.18
CA ILE A 293 -3.07 -2.25 -0.80
C ILE A 293 -2.50 -2.88 -2.07
N ARG A 294 -2.99 -4.06 -2.42
CA ARG A 294 -2.56 -4.81 -3.61
C ARG A 294 -2.89 -4.06 -4.92
N ASN A 295 -2.34 -4.52 -6.04
CA ASN A 295 -2.68 -4.01 -7.35
C ASN A 295 -4.18 -4.21 -7.66
N GLY A 296 -4.87 -3.17 -8.14
CA GLY A 296 -6.32 -3.16 -8.36
C GLY A 296 -6.92 -1.75 -8.48
N VAL A 297 -8.19 -1.68 -8.90
CA VAL A 297 -8.92 -0.41 -9.02
C VAL A 297 -10.06 -0.37 -7.99
N TYR A 298 -9.80 0.37 -6.92
CA TYR A 298 -10.64 0.53 -5.75
C TYR A 298 -11.63 1.68 -5.98
N ASN A 299 -12.81 1.35 -6.48
CA ASN A 299 -13.85 2.33 -6.84
C ASN A 299 -14.70 2.70 -5.61
N GLU A 300 -14.08 3.43 -4.68
CA GLU A 300 -14.63 3.77 -3.37
C GLU A 300 -14.28 5.22 -2.96
N MET A 301 -15.09 5.83 -2.08
CA MET A 301 -14.75 7.10 -1.44
C MET A 301 -14.08 6.81 -0.10
N VAL A 302 -12.81 7.18 0.04
CA VAL A 302 -12.02 6.90 1.25
C VAL A 302 -12.00 8.10 2.18
N THR A 303 -12.14 7.85 3.48
CA THR A 303 -12.01 8.83 4.55
C THR A 303 -11.16 8.26 5.69
N ILE A 304 -10.05 8.93 6.00
CA ILE A 304 -9.27 8.72 7.22
C ILE A 304 -9.77 9.74 8.26
N PRO A 305 -10.66 9.36 9.20
CA PRO A 305 -11.22 10.30 10.17
C PRO A 305 -10.20 10.68 11.23
N HIS A 306 -10.42 11.82 11.88
CA HIS A 306 -9.50 12.53 12.80
C HIS A 306 -8.94 11.74 14.00
N ASN A 307 -9.44 10.54 14.26
CA ASN A 307 -9.09 9.62 15.33
C ASN A 307 -8.12 8.50 14.89
N LYS A 308 -7.91 8.29 13.58
CA LYS A 308 -7.02 7.25 13.04
C LYS A 308 -5.61 7.81 12.77
N PHE A 309 -4.84 8.03 13.84
CA PHE A 309 -3.46 8.54 13.75
C PHE A 309 -2.47 7.44 13.32
N ARG A 310 -1.28 7.84 12.87
CA ARG A 310 -0.14 6.93 12.56
C ARG A 310 -0.47 5.80 11.59
N LEU A 311 -1.06 6.15 10.45
CA LEU A 311 -1.26 5.21 9.35
C LEU A 311 -0.12 5.34 8.33
N HIS A 312 0.42 4.20 7.90
CA HIS A 312 1.28 4.10 6.71
C HIS A 312 0.59 3.21 5.69
N ILE A 313 0.09 3.82 4.62
CA ILE A 313 -0.72 3.18 3.59
C ILE A 313 0.12 3.07 2.32
N ILE A 314 0.36 1.85 1.89
CA ILE A 314 1.35 1.49 0.87
C ILE A 314 0.62 0.80 -0.28
N GLY A 315 0.68 1.33 -1.49
CA GLY A 315 0.30 0.58 -2.68
C GLY A 315 1.40 -0.37 -3.14
N GLU A 316 1.01 -1.49 -3.74
CA GLU A 316 1.92 -2.43 -4.40
C GLU A 316 2.59 -1.78 -5.62
N SER A 317 1.91 -0.87 -6.32
CA SER A 317 2.50 -0.05 -7.37
C SER A 317 1.76 1.28 -7.55
N ALA A 318 2.51 2.37 -7.72
CA ALA A 318 1.95 3.69 -7.97
C ALA A 318 1.05 3.73 -9.21
N ASP A 319 1.37 2.94 -10.24
CA ASP A 319 0.64 2.91 -11.51
C ASP A 319 -0.52 1.90 -11.55
N SER A 320 -0.58 0.94 -10.62
CA SER A 320 -1.54 -0.18 -10.65
C SER A 320 -2.37 -0.37 -9.37
N THR A 321 -2.01 0.25 -8.24
CA THR A 321 -2.88 0.42 -7.07
C THR A 321 -3.60 1.77 -7.18
N VAL A 322 -4.86 1.75 -7.62
CA VAL A 322 -5.63 2.96 -7.97
C VAL A 322 -6.87 3.09 -7.10
N ILE A 323 -6.96 4.16 -6.32
CA ILE A 323 -8.16 4.53 -5.55
C ILE A 323 -8.94 5.59 -6.34
N SER A 324 -10.18 5.30 -6.68
CA SER A 324 -10.95 5.97 -7.75
C SER A 324 -12.34 6.41 -7.26
N CYS A 325 -12.65 7.70 -7.32
CA CYS A 325 -13.97 8.20 -6.92
C CYS A 325 -14.43 9.41 -7.76
N GLY A 326 -15.43 9.21 -8.61
CA GLY A 326 -15.93 10.20 -9.58
C GLY A 326 -16.94 11.21 -9.03
N LYS A 327 -16.64 11.85 -7.89
CA LYS A 327 -17.51 12.88 -7.29
C LYS A 327 -17.18 14.28 -7.82
N TYR A 328 -18.17 15.16 -7.93
CA TYR A 328 -17.97 16.51 -8.51
C TYR A 328 -18.86 17.57 -7.86
N ALA A 329 -18.41 18.81 -7.81
CA ALA A 329 -19.01 19.85 -6.98
C ALA A 329 -20.44 20.26 -7.37
N ARG A 330 -20.86 20.02 -8.62
CA ARG A 330 -22.24 20.20 -9.09
C ARG A 330 -23.15 18.98 -8.91
N GLN A 331 -22.63 17.84 -8.45
CA GLN A 331 -23.43 16.67 -8.15
C GLN A 331 -24.47 17.02 -7.06
N MET A 332 -25.74 16.67 -7.27
CA MET A 332 -26.77 16.82 -6.22
C MET A 332 -26.46 15.88 -5.06
N TRP A 333 -26.59 16.34 -3.82
CA TRP A 333 -26.47 15.46 -2.66
C TRP A 333 -27.69 14.51 -2.62
N PRO A 334 -27.54 13.18 -2.40
CA PRO A 334 -28.64 12.22 -2.53
C PRO A 334 -29.88 12.58 -1.68
N GLY A 335 -31.00 12.86 -2.33
CA GLY A 335 -32.24 13.27 -1.66
C GLY A 335 -32.23 14.70 -1.10
N ARG A 336 -31.44 15.61 -1.69
CA ARG A 336 -31.41 17.05 -1.34
C ARG A 336 -31.49 17.93 -2.59
N ASP A 337 -32.02 19.13 -2.42
CA ASP A 337 -32.12 20.16 -3.47
C ASP A 337 -30.87 21.07 -3.55
N PHE A 338 -29.69 20.56 -3.17
CA PHE A 338 -28.43 21.30 -3.25
C PHE A 338 -27.23 20.42 -3.66
N ASN A 339 -26.23 21.07 -4.25
CA ASN A 339 -25.02 20.42 -4.77
C ASN A 339 -24.03 20.12 -3.64
N VAL A 340 -23.19 19.08 -3.80
CA VAL A 340 -22.15 18.70 -2.81
C VAL A 340 -21.06 19.78 -2.61
N GLY A 341 -20.80 20.62 -3.60
CA GLY A 341 -19.76 21.66 -3.56
C GLY A 341 -18.33 21.12 -3.58
N THR A 342 -17.33 22.00 -3.70
CA THR A 342 -15.91 21.61 -3.83
C THR A 342 -15.46 20.67 -2.70
N SER A 343 -15.67 21.05 -1.44
CA SER A 343 -15.28 20.22 -0.28
C SER A 343 -16.06 18.89 -0.21
N GLY A 344 -17.29 18.83 -0.76
CA GLY A 344 -18.07 17.59 -0.87
C GLY A 344 -17.70 16.72 -2.07
N SER A 345 -16.89 17.23 -3.01
CA SER A 345 -16.51 16.53 -4.24
C SER A 345 -15.32 15.58 -4.10
N ALA A 346 -14.63 15.55 -2.95
CA ALA A 346 -13.40 14.77 -2.84
C ALA A 346 -13.63 13.26 -2.86
N GLY A 347 -12.67 12.54 -3.46
CA GLY A 347 -12.60 11.08 -3.47
C GLY A 347 -11.89 10.51 -2.25
N PHE A 348 -10.81 11.16 -1.81
CA PHE A 348 -9.99 10.77 -0.66
C PHE A 348 -9.91 11.91 0.36
N TYR A 349 -10.36 11.68 1.58
CA TYR A 349 -10.33 12.63 2.68
C TYR A 349 -9.32 12.22 3.75
N ILE A 350 -8.40 13.11 4.10
CA ILE A 350 -7.51 12.97 5.25
C ILE A 350 -7.88 14.02 6.30
N HIS A 351 -8.49 13.57 7.40
CA HIS A 351 -8.83 14.40 8.56
C HIS A 351 -7.95 14.12 9.78
N SER A 352 -7.19 13.02 9.76
CA SER A 352 -6.19 12.66 10.77
C SER A 352 -4.82 13.27 10.47
N SER A 353 -3.96 13.33 11.49
CA SER A 353 -2.55 13.72 11.39
C SER A 353 -1.62 12.51 11.47
N TYR A 354 -0.34 12.67 11.09
CA TYR A 354 0.65 11.58 11.01
C TYR A 354 0.18 10.45 10.08
N VAL A 355 -0.05 10.77 8.81
CA VAL A 355 -0.44 9.81 7.78
C VAL A 355 0.55 9.85 6.62
N THR A 356 1.10 8.68 6.30
CA THR A 356 1.97 8.47 5.14
C THR A 356 1.21 7.68 4.08
N LEU A 357 1.08 8.23 2.87
CA LEU A 357 0.70 7.48 1.68
C LEU A 357 1.94 7.23 0.83
N GLU A 358 2.08 6.01 0.31
CA GLU A 358 3.23 5.60 -0.48
C GLU A 358 2.82 4.72 -1.67
N ASN A 359 3.47 4.87 -2.82
CA ASN A 359 3.34 3.99 -4.00
C ASN A 359 1.89 3.72 -4.48
N LEU A 360 1.01 4.73 -4.52
CA LEU A 360 -0.39 4.57 -4.98
C LEU A 360 -0.91 5.74 -5.82
N THR A 361 -1.98 5.50 -6.58
CA THR A 361 -2.76 6.54 -7.27
C THR A 361 -4.02 6.91 -6.49
N ILE A 362 -4.28 8.22 -6.35
CA ILE A 362 -5.59 8.79 -6.01
C ILE A 362 -6.15 9.49 -7.25
N LEU A 363 -7.31 9.01 -7.73
CA LEU A 363 -7.94 9.44 -8.97
C LEU A 363 -9.36 9.95 -8.71
N ASN A 364 -9.69 11.14 -9.22
CA ASN A 364 -11.07 11.56 -9.45
C ASN A 364 -11.35 11.61 -10.97
N PRO A 365 -12.07 10.60 -11.52
CA PRO A 365 -12.33 10.50 -12.95
C PRO A 365 -13.53 11.32 -13.44
N ALA A 366 -14.12 12.23 -12.64
CA ALA A 366 -15.39 12.90 -12.96
C ALA A 366 -15.38 13.83 -14.20
N GLY A 367 -14.23 14.05 -14.85
CA GLY A 367 -14.10 14.89 -16.04
C GLY A 367 -13.93 16.38 -15.71
N GLU A 368 -14.30 17.26 -16.64
CA GLU A 368 -14.31 18.71 -16.43
C GLU A 368 -15.47 19.40 -17.15
N GLY A 369 -15.82 20.61 -16.69
CA GLY A 369 -16.67 21.52 -17.44
C GLY A 369 -17.59 22.38 -16.59
N LYS A 370 -18.57 23.00 -17.27
CA LYS A 370 -19.87 23.29 -16.66
C LYS A 370 -20.57 21.95 -16.39
N GLU A 371 -21.65 21.94 -15.63
CA GLU A 371 -22.38 20.74 -15.17
C GLU A 371 -21.61 19.78 -14.24
N ILE A 372 -20.27 19.74 -14.32
CA ILE A 372 -19.35 19.06 -13.38
C ILE A 372 -18.79 20.06 -12.36
N GLY A 373 -18.08 21.11 -12.82
CA GLY A 373 -17.32 22.02 -11.96
C GLY A 373 -16.05 21.39 -11.41
N GLN A 374 -15.78 21.66 -10.13
CA GLN A 374 -14.64 21.14 -9.38
C GLN A 374 -14.76 19.63 -9.12
N ALA A 375 -13.63 18.90 -9.14
CA ALA A 375 -13.59 17.47 -8.90
C ALA A 375 -12.31 17.10 -8.13
N VAL A 376 -12.36 17.21 -6.80
CA VAL A 376 -11.19 17.00 -5.93
C VAL A 376 -10.80 15.51 -5.89
N ALA A 377 -9.53 15.19 -6.10
CA ALA A 377 -8.99 13.85 -5.82
C ALA A 377 -8.70 13.70 -4.33
N LEU A 378 -7.85 14.58 -3.79
CA LEU A 378 -7.33 14.54 -2.43
C LEU A 378 -7.73 15.80 -1.65
N PHE A 379 -8.37 15.61 -0.50
CA PHE A 379 -8.69 16.66 0.48
C PHE A 379 -7.90 16.44 1.77
N THR A 380 -7.12 17.41 2.21
CA THR A 380 -6.33 17.31 3.45
C THR A 380 -6.67 18.36 4.51
N ASN A 381 -6.76 17.91 5.75
CA ASN A 381 -7.08 18.72 6.93
C ASN A 381 -6.29 18.30 8.19
N GLY A 382 -5.39 17.33 8.07
CA GLY A 382 -4.44 16.96 9.13
C GLY A 382 -3.12 17.71 9.02
N ASP A 383 -2.26 17.46 10.00
CA ASP A 383 -0.86 17.88 10.02
C ASP A 383 0.08 16.66 9.88
N HIS A 384 1.34 16.89 9.52
CA HIS A 384 2.35 15.86 9.29
C HIS A 384 1.90 14.80 8.27
N LEU A 385 1.41 15.26 7.13
CA LEU A 385 0.95 14.41 6.04
C LEU A 385 2.08 14.20 5.02
N PHE A 386 2.42 12.95 4.73
CA PHE A 386 3.50 12.58 3.80
C PHE A 386 2.96 11.78 2.62
N PHE A 387 3.36 12.14 1.42
CA PHE A 387 3.00 11.47 0.17
C PHE A 387 4.30 11.15 -0.59
N LYS A 388 4.60 9.88 -0.81
CA LYS A 388 5.88 9.41 -1.36
C LYS A 388 5.66 8.54 -2.59
N ASN A 389 6.16 8.97 -3.75
CA ASN A 389 5.93 8.28 -5.04
C ASN A 389 4.43 8.02 -5.32
N CYS A 390 3.57 8.98 -4.94
CA CYS A 390 2.13 8.91 -5.19
C CYS A 390 1.75 9.64 -6.48
N ARG A 391 0.65 9.20 -7.11
CA ARG A 391 0.03 9.88 -8.24
C ARG A 391 -1.29 10.50 -7.78
N ILE A 392 -1.52 11.79 -8.00
CA ILE A 392 -2.77 12.47 -7.64
C ILE A 392 -3.34 13.16 -8.88
N ILE A 393 -4.48 12.65 -9.36
CA ILE A 393 -4.99 12.91 -10.71
C ILE A 393 -6.46 13.31 -10.65
N ALA A 394 -6.79 14.50 -11.15
CA ALA A 394 -8.16 14.88 -11.51
C ALA A 394 -8.14 15.94 -12.62
N ASN A 395 -9.04 16.93 -12.60
CA ASN A 395 -9.01 18.06 -13.52
C ASN A 395 -8.99 19.38 -12.74
N GLN A 396 -10.15 20.03 -12.59
CA GLN A 396 -10.25 21.25 -11.80
C GLN A 396 -10.24 20.92 -10.30
N ASP A 397 -9.48 21.71 -9.51
CA ASP A 397 -9.41 21.63 -8.04
C ASP A 397 -8.86 20.26 -7.54
N THR A 398 -7.84 19.68 -8.20
CA THR A 398 -7.38 18.28 -7.94
C THR A 398 -6.92 18.00 -6.50
N ILE A 399 -6.08 18.85 -5.90
CA ILE A 399 -5.62 18.74 -4.50
C ILE A 399 -6.17 19.93 -3.71
N TYR A 400 -7.07 19.66 -2.77
CA TYR A 400 -7.55 20.65 -1.80
C TYR A 400 -6.83 20.47 -0.46
N THR A 401 -5.76 21.25 -0.23
CA THR A 401 -5.13 21.33 1.09
C THR A 401 -5.95 22.28 1.98
N TYR A 402 -7.15 21.83 2.40
CA TYR A 402 -8.18 22.64 3.04
C TYR A 402 -7.69 23.32 4.32
N GLY A 403 -6.86 22.63 5.10
CA GLY A 403 -6.13 23.20 6.23
C GLY A 403 -6.98 24.04 7.18
N ARG A 404 -7.89 23.41 7.95
CA ARG A 404 -8.42 24.08 9.14
C ARG A 404 -7.25 24.60 9.96
N TRP A 405 -7.35 25.86 10.39
CA TRP A 405 -6.82 26.27 11.68
C TRP A 405 -7.33 25.25 12.70
N ASN A 406 -6.46 24.36 13.18
CA ASN A 406 -6.92 23.20 13.93
C ASN A 406 -7.47 23.66 15.31
N LYS A 407 -8.15 22.78 16.06
CA LYS A 407 -8.75 23.18 17.35
C LYS A 407 -7.70 23.58 18.42
N GLU A 408 -6.42 23.33 18.14
CA GLU A 408 -5.26 23.61 18.99
C GLU A 408 -4.43 24.80 18.47
N GLY A 409 -4.79 25.41 17.33
CA GLY A 409 -4.16 26.60 16.75
C GLY A 409 -2.96 26.36 15.82
N GLY A 410 -2.61 25.11 15.51
CA GLY A 410 -1.44 24.78 14.69
C GLY A 410 -1.70 24.75 13.16
N PRO A 411 -0.64 24.86 12.34
CA PRO A 411 -0.72 24.72 10.89
C PRO A 411 -0.95 23.27 10.44
N CYS A 412 -1.44 23.10 9.22
CA CYS A 412 -1.50 21.81 8.53
C CYS A 412 -0.35 21.72 7.51
N ARG A 413 0.63 20.84 7.74
CA ARG A 413 1.79 20.59 6.86
C ARG A 413 1.59 19.35 5.98
N ASN A 414 1.91 19.48 4.70
CA ASN A 414 1.79 18.43 3.69
C ASN A 414 3.12 18.32 2.92
N TYR A 415 3.74 17.15 2.87
CA TYR A 415 4.98 16.92 2.13
C TYR A 415 4.75 15.91 1.00
N PHE A 416 5.06 16.30 -0.23
CA PHE A 416 4.97 15.46 -1.42
C PHE A 416 6.38 15.25 -1.98
N LEU A 417 6.83 14.00 -2.02
CA LEU A 417 8.17 13.61 -2.49
C LEU A 417 8.06 12.67 -3.68
N ASN A 418 8.74 13.00 -4.79
CA ASN A 418 8.75 12.23 -6.03
C ASN A 418 7.34 11.95 -6.61
N CYS A 419 6.34 12.78 -6.31
CA CYS A 419 4.95 12.55 -6.71
C CYS A 419 4.65 13.04 -8.13
N TYR A 420 3.64 12.44 -8.76
CA TYR A 420 3.04 12.91 -10.01
C TYR A 420 1.69 13.58 -9.72
N ILE A 421 1.51 14.85 -10.08
CA ILE A 421 0.29 15.62 -9.80
C ILE A 421 -0.25 16.19 -11.10
N GLU A 422 -1.52 15.92 -11.41
CA GLU A 422 -2.12 16.24 -12.72
C GLU A 422 -3.51 16.89 -12.59
N GLY A 423 -3.71 18.01 -13.28
CA GLY A 423 -5.00 18.71 -13.32
C GLY A 423 -5.13 19.74 -14.44
N THR A 424 -6.18 20.57 -14.37
CA THR A 424 -6.48 21.63 -15.35
C THR A 424 -6.48 23.02 -14.73
N THR A 425 -7.45 23.34 -13.88
CA THR A 425 -7.64 24.66 -13.27
C THR A 425 -7.47 24.59 -11.77
N ASP A 426 -6.68 25.51 -11.20
CA ASP A 426 -6.52 25.70 -9.76
C ASP A 426 -6.16 24.40 -9.03
N PHE A 427 -5.39 23.52 -9.68
CA PHE A 427 -5.38 22.10 -9.33
C PHE A 427 -4.57 21.77 -8.06
N ILE A 428 -3.87 22.75 -7.49
CA ILE A 428 -3.31 22.71 -6.13
C ILE A 428 -3.77 23.97 -5.39
N PHE A 429 -4.68 23.85 -4.42
CA PHE A 429 -5.34 25.01 -3.79
C PHE A 429 -5.73 24.81 -2.32
N GLY A 430 -5.88 25.94 -1.60
CA GLY A 430 -6.15 25.98 -0.15
C GLY A 430 -5.11 26.77 0.67
N PRO A 431 -5.30 26.86 2.00
CA PRO A 431 -4.47 27.65 2.92
C PRO A 431 -3.22 26.96 3.48
N SER A 432 -3.16 25.62 3.51
CA SER A 432 -2.11 24.84 4.19
C SER A 432 -0.67 25.18 3.77
N ILE A 433 0.29 24.83 4.63
CA ILE A 433 1.68 24.66 4.20
C ILE A 433 1.79 23.36 3.39
N ALA A 434 2.36 23.45 2.19
CA ALA A 434 2.69 22.27 1.39
C ALA A 434 4.07 22.42 0.73
N TYR A 435 4.89 21.38 0.84
CA TYR A 435 6.22 21.28 0.22
C TYR A 435 6.18 20.17 -0.82
N PHE A 436 6.50 20.49 -2.06
CA PHE A 436 6.56 19.56 -3.18
C PHE A 436 8.03 19.44 -3.60
N GLU A 437 8.61 18.25 -3.50
CA GLU A 437 10.02 17.99 -3.81
C GLU A 437 10.16 16.90 -4.87
N ASN A 438 10.99 17.16 -5.88
CA ASN A 438 11.22 16.27 -7.03
C ASN A 438 9.94 15.85 -7.77
N CYS A 439 8.84 16.57 -7.59
CA CYS A 439 7.53 16.19 -8.14
C CYS A 439 7.42 16.55 -9.62
N THR A 440 6.70 15.72 -10.38
CA THR A 440 6.24 16.08 -11.73
C THR A 440 4.84 16.68 -11.64
N ILE A 441 4.70 17.89 -12.14
CA ILE A 441 3.47 18.67 -12.13
C ILE A 441 2.97 18.77 -13.58
N HIS A 442 1.82 18.16 -13.90
CA HIS A 442 1.32 18.00 -15.26
C HIS A 442 0.05 18.82 -15.53
N SER A 443 0.14 19.76 -16.46
CA SER A 443 -0.96 20.67 -16.82
C SER A 443 -1.71 20.16 -18.05
N LYS A 444 -2.95 19.72 -17.89
CA LYS A 444 -3.80 19.25 -19.01
C LYS A 444 -4.48 20.37 -19.81
N LYS A 445 -4.34 21.64 -19.40
CA LYS A 445 -5.08 22.76 -19.99
C LYS A 445 -4.42 24.11 -19.74
N ASN A 446 -4.63 25.05 -20.66
CA ASN A 446 -4.24 26.45 -20.54
C ASN A 446 -5.00 27.16 -19.40
N SER A 447 -4.47 27.09 -18.17
CA SER A 447 -5.10 27.65 -16.96
C SER A 447 -4.04 27.90 -15.86
N TYR A 448 -4.23 27.40 -14.63
CA TYR A 448 -3.42 27.74 -13.45
C TYR A 448 -3.00 26.49 -12.67
N VAL A 449 -1.71 26.40 -12.28
CA VAL A 449 -1.21 25.32 -11.42
C VAL A 449 -1.71 25.51 -9.98
N THR A 450 -1.39 26.64 -9.33
CA THR A 450 -1.85 26.90 -7.96
C THR A 450 -2.96 27.95 -7.83
N ALA A 451 -3.79 27.78 -6.81
CA ALA A 451 -4.71 28.79 -6.31
C ALA A 451 -4.63 28.90 -4.77
N ALA A 452 -3.42 29.22 -4.28
CA ALA A 452 -3.16 29.33 -2.84
C ALA A 452 -4.07 30.36 -2.15
N SER A 453 -4.45 30.07 -0.91
CA SER A 453 -5.24 30.94 -0.03
C SER A 453 -4.63 31.04 1.37
N THR A 454 -3.30 31.14 1.43
CA THR A 454 -2.51 31.28 2.66
C THR A 454 -3.08 32.36 3.58
N PRO A 455 -3.32 32.07 4.88
CA PRO A 455 -3.83 33.05 5.83
C PRO A 455 -2.84 34.19 6.12
N GLU A 456 -3.39 35.33 6.56
CA GLU A 456 -2.58 36.43 7.12
C GLU A 456 -1.73 35.93 8.31
N GLY A 457 -0.45 36.29 8.33
CA GLY A 457 0.50 35.86 9.36
C GLY A 457 1.15 34.49 9.15
N GLN A 458 0.63 33.62 8.26
CA GLN A 458 1.27 32.33 7.98
C GLN A 458 2.51 32.53 7.09
N LYS A 459 3.70 32.20 7.62
CA LYS A 459 5.00 32.52 6.98
C LYS A 459 5.20 31.91 5.60
N TYR A 460 4.70 30.69 5.39
CA TYR A 460 4.81 29.96 4.13
C TYR A 460 3.43 29.49 3.65
N GLY A 461 3.27 29.33 2.34
CA GLY A 461 2.15 28.61 1.73
C GLY A 461 2.68 27.39 1.01
N TYR A 462 2.73 27.45 -0.32
CA TYR A 462 3.27 26.39 -1.15
C TYR A 462 4.72 26.62 -1.55
N VAL A 463 5.52 25.57 -1.48
CA VAL A 463 6.92 25.58 -1.92
C VAL A 463 7.14 24.40 -2.85
N PHE A 464 7.62 24.66 -4.06
CA PHE A 464 8.02 23.66 -5.04
C PHE A 464 9.53 23.70 -5.16
N HIS A 465 10.20 22.58 -4.88
CA HIS A 465 11.65 22.43 -4.86
C HIS A 465 12.07 21.35 -5.86
N ASN A 466 12.97 21.67 -6.79
CA ASN A 466 13.48 20.77 -7.83
C ASN A 466 12.35 20.02 -8.61
N CYS A 467 11.20 20.66 -8.79
CA CYS A 467 10.03 20.07 -9.46
C CYS A 467 10.10 20.26 -10.98
N ARG A 468 9.48 19.34 -11.71
CA ARG A 468 9.39 19.35 -13.19
C ARG A 468 7.98 19.72 -13.62
N LEU A 469 7.81 20.90 -14.21
CA LEU A 469 6.52 21.34 -14.76
C LEU A 469 6.41 20.90 -16.23
N THR A 470 5.36 20.14 -16.52
CA THR A 470 5.04 19.54 -17.83
C THR A 470 3.60 19.82 -18.20
N ALA A 471 3.23 19.56 -19.46
CA ALA A 471 1.85 19.74 -19.93
C ALA A 471 1.49 18.75 -21.04
N ALA A 472 0.19 18.60 -21.27
CA ALA A 472 -0.35 17.79 -22.36
C ALA A 472 -0.11 18.43 -23.74
N GLU A 473 -0.31 17.66 -24.82
CA GLU A 473 -0.19 18.17 -26.18
C GLU A 473 -1.15 19.34 -26.44
N GLY A 474 -0.66 20.39 -27.12
CA GLY A 474 -1.43 21.60 -27.41
C GLY A 474 -1.63 22.57 -26.24
N VAL A 475 -1.07 22.29 -25.06
CA VAL A 475 -1.08 23.19 -23.90
C VAL A 475 0.16 24.09 -23.95
N ASP A 476 -0.05 25.39 -24.10
CA ASP A 476 0.99 26.40 -24.36
C ASP A 476 0.90 27.66 -23.46
N LYS A 477 -0.15 27.76 -22.63
CA LYS A 477 -0.52 28.98 -21.90
C LYS A 477 -1.05 28.69 -20.50
N VAL A 478 -0.14 28.24 -19.65
CA VAL A 478 -0.37 27.96 -18.22
C VAL A 478 0.33 29.01 -17.37
N TYR A 479 -0.25 29.35 -16.22
CA TYR A 479 0.36 30.19 -15.19
C TYR A 479 0.71 29.36 -13.96
N LEU A 480 1.84 29.68 -13.31
CA LEU A 480 2.32 29.07 -12.07
C LEU A 480 1.30 29.18 -10.92
N GLY A 481 0.50 30.25 -10.90
CA GLY A 481 -0.63 30.37 -9.98
C GLY A 481 -1.37 31.70 -10.03
N ARG A 482 -2.44 31.78 -9.23
CA ARG A 482 -3.25 32.99 -9.01
C ARG A 482 -3.78 33.10 -7.56
N PRO A 483 -3.79 34.30 -6.94
CA PRO A 483 -4.11 34.43 -5.52
C PRO A 483 -5.61 34.27 -5.25
N TRP A 484 -6.04 33.12 -4.71
CA TRP A 484 -7.46 32.90 -4.37
C TRP A 484 -7.91 33.78 -3.19
N ARG A 485 -6.98 34.17 -2.31
CA ARG A 485 -7.19 35.12 -1.20
C ARG A 485 -6.02 36.11 -1.11
N PRO A 486 -6.15 37.23 -0.36
CA PRO A 486 -5.02 38.04 0.08
C PRO A 486 -3.99 37.16 0.80
N TYR A 487 -2.73 37.59 0.83
CA TYR A 487 -1.61 36.86 1.47
C TYR A 487 -1.25 35.49 0.88
N ALA A 488 -1.91 35.03 -0.18
CA ALA A 488 -1.58 33.81 -0.92
C ALA A 488 -0.06 33.70 -1.22
N ASN A 489 0.56 32.61 -0.78
CA ASN A 489 2.01 32.44 -0.79
C ASN A 489 2.37 31.20 -1.62
N THR A 490 3.24 31.35 -2.62
CA THR A 490 3.68 30.27 -3.51
C THR A 490 5.07 30.57 -4.05
N VAL A 491 6.00 29.63 -3.86
CA VAL A 491 7.41 29.79 -4.26
C VAL A 491 7.88 28.58 -5.08
N PHE A 492 8.55 28.83 -6.21
CA PHE A 492 9.21 27.80 -7.02
C PHE A 492 10.74 27.96 -6.94
N ILE A 493 11.45 26.89 -6.63
CA ILE A 493 12.90 26.87 -6.38
C ILE A 493 13.55 25.75 -7.18
N ASP A 494 14.51 26.13 -8.03
CA ASP A 494 15.32 25.24 -8.88
C ASP A 494 14.46 24.28 -9.74
N CYS A 495 13.26 24.73 -10.14
CA CYS A 495 12.29 23.93 -10.91
C CYS A 495 12.55 23.99 -12.42
N GLU A 496 12.35 22.89 -13.13
CA GLU A 496 12.34 22.87 -14.60
C GLU A 496 10.96 23.29 -15.11
N LEU A 497 10.89 24.40 -15.84
CA LEU A 497 9.68 24.98 -16.40
C LEU A 497 9.60 24.66 -17.90
N GLY A 498 8.65 23.82 -18.30
CA GLY A 498 8.35 23.56 -19.71
C GLY A 498 7.81 24.81 -20.45
N SER A 499 7.88 24.80 -21.77
CA SER A 499 7.57 25.95 -22.65
C SER A 499 6.10 26.41 -22.66
N HIS A 500 5.24 25.70 -21.93
CA HIS A 500 3.83 26.02 -21.74
C HIS A 500 3.60 27.03 -20.59
N ILE A 501 4.61 27.32 -19.78
CA ILE A 501 4.53 28.35 -18.74
C ILE A 501 4.63 29.73 -19.40
N HIS A 502 3.54 30.50 -19.30
CA HIS A 502 3.39 31.81 -19.92
C HIS A 502 4.45 32.81 -19.40
N PRO A 503 5.00 33.72 -20.22
CA PRO A 503 6.10 34.62 -19.81
C PRO A 503 5.82 35.47 -18.56
N ASP A 504 4.58 35.92 -18.37
CA ASP A 504 4.06 36.57 -17.14
C ASP A 504 4.39 35.77 -15.85
N GLY A 505 4.48 34.45 -15.94
CA GLY A 505 4.53 33.46 -14.85
C GLY A 505 3.21 33.32 -14.10
N TRP A 506 2.64 34.42 -13.64
CA TRP A 506 1.56 34.45 -12.65
C TRP A 506 0.36 35.26 -13.13
N LYS A 507 -0.83 35.03 -12.55
CA LYS A 507 -2.03 35.80 -12.93
C LYS A 507 -2.78 36.38 -11.74
N SER A 508 -3.24 37.62 -11.91
CA SER A 508 -4.12 38.31 -10.97
C SER A 508 -5.49 37.63 -10.90
N TRP A 509 -6.08 37.58 -9.70
CA TRP A 509 -7.49 37.22 -9.56
C TRP A 509 -8.38 38.35 -10.10
N PRO A 510 -9.51 38.07 -10.77
CA PRO A 510 -10.41 39.12 -11.30
C PRO A 510 -10.90 40.07 -10.19
N ARG A 511 -10.70 41.38 -10.40
CA ARG A 511 -10.99 42.44 -9.41
C ARG A 511 -12.48 42.60 -9.12
N GLU A 512 -13.33 42.13 -10.04
CA GLU A 512 -14.78 42.09 -9.93
C GLU A 512 -15.28 41.03 -8.92
N LEU A 513 -14.43 40.05 -8.58
CA LEU A 513 -14.74 38.95 -7.67
C LEU A 513 -14.15 39.14 -6.26
N TRP A 514 -12.98 39.79 -6.16
CA TRP A 514 -12.31 40.12 -4.90
C TRP A 514 -11.27 41.23 -5.12
N PRO A 515 -10.99 42.12 -4.15
CA PRO A 515 -9.86 43.05 -4.23
C PRO A 515 -8.56 42.29 -4.51
N SER A 516 -7.91 42.57 -5.64
CA SER A 516 -6.82 41.73 -6.16
C SER A 516 -5.65 41.65 -5.19
N GLY A 517 -5.31 40.43 -4.76
CA GLY A 517 -4.26 40.16 -3.76
C GLY A 517 -2.84 40.54 -4.19
N GLU A 518 -2.65 41.17 -5.35
CA GLU A 518 -1.36 41.62 -5.92
C GLU A 518 -0.51 42.47 -4.96
N GLY A 519 -1.13 43.16 -4.00
CA GLY A 519 -0.44 43.98 -3.00
C GLY A 519 -0.10 43.28 -1.68
N THR A 520 -0.51 42.02 -1.49
CA THR A 520 -0.31 41.27 -0.23
C THR A 520 0.12 39.81 -0.41
N ALA A 521 -0.16 39.20 -1.58
CA ALA A 521 0.29 37.87 -1.95
C ALA A 521 1.81 37.84 -2.16
N PHE A 522 2.44 36.71 -1.86
CA PHE A 522 3.88 36.49 -2.01
C PHE A 522 4.14 35.37 -3.01
N TYR A 523 4.27 35.75 -4.29
CA TYR A 523 4.62 34.82 -5.37
C TYR A 523 6.06 35.05 -5.82
N ALA A 524 6.86 33.98 -5.81
CA ALA A 524 8.30 34.10 -6.03
C ALA A 524 8.94 32.91 -6.76
N GLU A 525 10.07 33.18 -7.39
CA GLU A 525 10.90 32.20 -8.10
C GLU A 525 12.38 32.33 -7.67
N TYR A 526 13.11 31.22 -7.68
CA TYR A 526 14.57 31.17 -7.57
C TYR A 526 15.12 30.05 -8.45
N GLY A 527 16.15 30.33 -9.25
CA GLY A 527 16.95 29.30 -9.96
C GLY A 527 16.21 28.42 -10.99
N SER A 528 14.89 28.56 -11.11
CA SER A 528 14.07 27.85 -12.09
C SER A 528 14.60 28.04 -13.52
N TYR A 529 14.61 26.95 -14.29
CA TYR A 529 15.26 26.85 -15.59
C TYR A 529 14.35 26.18 -16.62
N GLY A 530 14.84 25.95 -17.84
CA GLY A 530 14.04 25.40 -18.94
C GLY A 530 13.27 26.48 -19.73
N PRO A 531 12.60 26.12 -20.83
CA PRO A 531 12.06 27.07 -21.80
C PRO A 531 10.87 27.92 -21.32
N GLY A 532 10.28 27.62 -20.16
CA GLY A 532 9.26 28.45 -19.47
C GLY A 532 9.84 29.39 -18.40
N ALA A 533 11.14 29.32 -18.12
CA ALA A 533 11.82 30.22 -17.20
C ALA A 533 12.14 31.55 -17.91
N SER A 534 11.49 32.62 -17.46
CA SER A 534 11.65 33.96 -18.03
C SER A 534 11.54 35.01 -16.91
N PRO A 535 12.53 35.06 -15.99
CA PRO A 535 12.48 35.88 -14.78
C PRO A 535 12.32 37.38 -15.09
N ASP A 536 12.94 37.86 -16.17
CA ASP A 536 12.91 39.27 -16.59
C ASP A 536 11.54 39.72 -17.15
N THR A 537 10.65 38.79 -17.51
CA THR A 537 9.31 39.09 -18.07
C THR A 537 8.17 38.81 -17.10
N ARG A 538 8.46 38.38 -15.87
CA ARG A 538 7.42 38.07 -14.88
C ARG A 538 6.61 39.32 -14.50
N VAL A 539 5.39 39.10 -14.02
CA VAL A 539 4.56 40.20 -13.51
C VAL A 539 5.27 40.97 -12.39
N LYS A 540 5.18 42.30 -12.44
CA LYS A 540 5.91 43.23 -11.54
C LYS A 540 5.61 43.10 -10.04
N TRP A 541 4.59 42.32 -9.67
CA TRP A 541 4.21 42.02 -8.29
C TRP A 541 4.71 40.65 -7.81
N SER A 542 5.38 39.86 -8.67
CA SER A 542 6.13 38.66 -8.29
C SER A 542 7.59 39.01 -7.95
N THR A 543 8.26 38.15 -7.17
CA THR A 543 9.62 38.38 -6.67
C THR A 543 10.61 37.33 -7.19
N GLN A 544 11.71 37.76 -7.81
CA GLN A 544 12.89 36.89 -7.97
C GLN A 544 13.70 36.92 -6.66
N LEU A 545 13.88 35.78 -6.01
CA LEU A 545 14.58 35.71 -4.73
C LEU A 545 16.09 35.87 -4.91
N THR A 546 16.77 36.44 -3.91
CA THR A 546 18.21 36.24 -3.76
C THR A 546 18.51 34.85 -3.19
N ARG A 547 19.73 34.33 -3.41
CA ARG A 547 20.19 33.07 -2.80
C ARG A 547 20.02 33.01 -1.28
N LYS A 548 20.15 34.16 -0.59
CA LYS A 548 19.93 34.25 0.86
C LYS A 548 18.46 34.08 1.23
N GLN A 549 17.52 34.59 0.42
CA GLN A 549 16.08 34.40 0.65
C GLN A 549 15.64 32.98 0.28
N ALA A 550 16.14 32.40 -0.82
CA ALA A 550 15.86 31.01 -1.19
C ALA A 550 16.30 30.02 -0.10
N ALA A 551 17.43 30.29 0.57
CA ALA A 551 17.90 29.53 1.74
C ALA A 551 17.00 29.64 3.00
N GLU A 552 15.88 30.37 2.95
CA GLU A 552 14.82 30.33 3.98
C GLU A 552 13.71 29.30 3.68
N TYR A 553 13.73 28.67 2.50
CA TYR A 553 12.70 27.74 2.00
C TYR A 553 13.22 26.29 1.85
N THR A 554 14.23 25.91 2.61
CA THR A 554 14.62 24.49 2.78
C THR A 554 13.53 23.74 3.53
N PHE A 555 13.32 22.44 3.25
CA PHE A 555 12.34 21.57 3.90
C PHE A 555 12.23 21.81 5.43
N GLU A 556 13.36 21.72 6.15
CA GLU A 556 13.41 21.91 7.62
C GLU A 556 12.83 23.26 8.08
N LYS A 557 13.15 24.34 7.37
CA LYS A 557 12.70 25.70 7.73
C LYS A 557 11.21 25.93 7.47
N VAL A 558 10.63 25.16 6.54
CA VAL A 558 9.20 25.23 6.19
C VAL A 558 8.38 24.30 7.09
N MET A 559 8.89 23.09 7.36
CA MET A 559 8.17 22.06 8.11
C MET A 559 8.42 22.07 9.61
N HIS A 560 9.55 22.59 10.11
CA HIS A 560 9.85 22.71 11.54
C HIS A 560 9.75 24.15 12.05
N GLN A 561 8.86 24.96 11.46
CA GLN A 561 8.71 26.37 11.84
C GLN A 561 8.13 26.56 13.26
N ASP A 562 7.45 25.54 13.80
CA ASP A 562 6.87 25.52 15.15
C ASP A 562 7.83 24.81 16.14
N THR A 563 8.39 25.56 17.09
CA THR A 563 9.44 25.07 18.00
C THR A 563 8.99 24.01 19.00
N ASP A 564 7.68 23.90 19.22
CA ASP A 564 7.11 23.04 20.28
C ASP A 564 6.73 21.65 19.74
N THR A 565 6.68 21.46 18.42
CA THR A 565 6.69 20.12 17.83
C THR A 565 8.12 19.59 17.79
N LYS A 566 8.34 18.33 18.22
CA LYS A 566 9.57 17.60 17.86
C LYS A 566 9.76 17.72 16.35
N ALA A 567 10.99 18.03 15.91
CA ALA A 567 11.31 18.25 14.50
C ALA A 567 10.75 17.10 13.64
N TRP A 568 9.72 17.41 12.82
CA TRP A 568 8.96 16.39 12.10
C TRP A 568 9.82 15.77 11.00
N ASN A 569 10.28 14.55 11.25
CA ASN A 569 10.85 13.69 10.23
C ASN A 569 9.72 12.89 9.55
N PRO A 570 9.48 13.04 8.24
CA PRO A 570 8.48 12.25 7.51
C PRO A 570 8.75 10.74 7.54
N GLU A 571 10.01 10.33 7.71
CA GLU A 571 10.40 8.92 7.79
C GLU A 571 10.11 8.28 9.18
N ASP A 572 9.72 9.06 10.21
CA ASP A 572 9.29 8.54 11.53
C ASP A 572 7.90 7.86 11.50
N ASN A 573 7.26 7.79 10.32
CA ASN A 573 5.92 7.24 10.12
C ASN A 573 5.89 6.28 8.92
N ARG A 574 6.88 5.38 8.84
CA ARG A 574 7.03 4.29 7.86
C ARG A 574 7.45 2.98 8.56
#